data_AF-A0A1U9LIR2-F1
#
_entry.id   AF-A0A1U9LIR2-F1
#
_cell.length_a   1.000
_cell.length_b   1.000
_cell.length_c   1.000
_cell.angle_alpha   90.00
_cell.angle_beta   90.00
_cell.angle_gamma   90.00
#
_symmetry.space_group_name_H-M   'P 1'
#
loop_
_entity.id
_entity.type
_entity.pdbx_description
1 polymer ?
#
loop_
_entity_poly.entity_id
_entity_poly.type
_entity_poly.pdbx_seq_one_letter_code
_entity_poly.pdbx_strand_id
1 'polypeptide(L)'
;MTEKNFTISSITDDQTAVAIREIREAGSSLGMVHNMLKNDTFPGDAENRSGELVVLAVRKATRHVIELAKTLGIPSEEAEEVTRRHAAIRKANLRIRDLESQLGESVTPDKVRQAIKSYSKRINYWWKVYGFGHVRSFVFEEHIIKVSLSCLPFGDFAIIDSKTPVSDKERRALWRKSLEARGILLAEDERGSRDFTPVDCDQTREALTRIIMAAFPTCRITSFSSHVAHDTTLPDGRIHYTLRDIEIIIYSASEVAALPLPEERFE
;
A
#
# COMPACT_ATOMS: atom_id res chain seq x y z
N MET A 1 -29.82 -45.23 10.00
CA MET A 1 -30.23 -43.83 9.73
C MET A 1 -31.42 -43.91 8.80
N THR A 2 -32.59 -43.51 9.28
CA THR A 2 -33.83 -43.51 8.50
C THR A 2 -33.73 -42.45 7.41
N GLU A 3 -33.70 -42.86 6.14
CA GLU A 3 -33.84 -41.96 5.00
C GLU A 3 -35.16 -41.19 5.17
N LYS A 4 -35.07 -39.90 5.49
CA LYS A 4 -36.22 -39.01 5.39
C LYS A 4 -36.50 -38.87 3.89
N ASN A 5 -37.47 -39.64 3.40
CA ASN A 5 -38.01 -39.46 2.06
C ASN A 5 -38.56 -38.03 1.94
N PHE A 6 -37.91 -37.22 1.13
CA PHE A 6 -38.36 -35.88 0.80
C PHE A 6 -39.72 -35.97 0.08
N THR A 7 -40.74 -35.31 0.62
CA THR A 7 -42.05 -35.18 -0.01
C THR A 7 -42.36 -33.71 -0.27
N ILE A 8 -42.77 -33.39 -1.50
CA ILE A 8 -43.09 -32.02 -1.93
C ILE A 8 -44.18 -31.39 -1.04
N SER A 9 -45.05 -32.20 -0.46
CA SER A 9 -46.13 -31.77 0.44
C SER A 9 -45.68 -31.33 1.84
N SER A 10 -44.40 -31.48 2.21
CA SER A 10 -43.88 -31.07 3.53
C SER A 10 -43.11 -29.75 3.53
N ILE A 11 -43.14 -29.01 2.43
CA ILE A 11 -42.38 -27.77 2.23
C ILE A 11 -43.24 -26.57 2.64
N THR A 12 -42.69 -25.61 3.38
CA THR A 12 -43.40 -24.37 3.72
C THR A 12 -43.46 -23.39 2.55
N ASP A 13 -44.36 -22.41 2.59
CA ASP A 13 -44.45 -21.36 1.57
C ASP A 13 -43.12 -20.59 1.44
N ASP A 14 -42.46 -20.31 2.57
CA ASP A 14 -41.14 -19.67 2.59
C ASP A 14 -40.05 -20.54 1.95
N GLN A 15 -40.01 -21.84 2.27
CA GLN A 15 -39.06 -22.77 1.66
C GLN A 15 -39.30 -22.91 0.15
N THR A 16 -40.57 -22.87 -0.27
CA THR A 16 -40.95 -22.90 -1.69
C THR A 16 -40.45 -21.65 -2.41
N ALA A 17 -40.64 -20.46 -1.83
CA ALA A 17 -40.16 -19.20 -2.40
C ALA A 17 -38.63 -19.17 -2.53
N VAL A 18 -37.91 -19.64 -1.51
CA VAL A 18 -36.44 -19.76 -1.55
C VAL A 18 -36.00 -20.78 -2.59
N ALA A 19 -36.61 -21.97 -2.64
CA ALA A 19 -36.28 -23.00 -3.62
C ALA A 19 -36.46 -22.51 -5.07
N ILE A 20 -37.57 -21.82 -5.37
CA ILE A 20 -37.82 -21.24 -6.70
C ILE A 20 -36.75 -20.19 -7.06
N ARG A 21 -36.36 -19.35 -6.11
CA ARG A 21 -35.29 -18.36 -6.32
C ARG A 21 -33.95 -19.03 -6.63
N GLU A 22 -33.55 -20.03 -5.84
CA GLU A 22 -32.27 -20.74 -6.06
C GLU A 22 -32.27 -21.47 -7.42
N ILE A 23 -33.38 -22.10 -7.81
CA ILE A 23 -33.55 -22.73 -9.14
C ILE A 23 -33.38 -21.70 -10.25
N ARG A 24 -34.02 -20.52 -10.11
CA ARG A 24 -33.93 -19.45 -11.11
C ARG A 24 -32.50 -18.93 -11.26
N GLU A 25 -31.79 -18.71 -10.16
CA GLU A 25 -30.40 -18.23 -10.18
C GLU A 25 -29.43 -19.27 -10.76
N ALA A 26 -29.62 -20.56 -10.42
CA ALA A 26 -28.87 -21.66 -11.02
C ALA A 26 -29.11 -21.73 -12.54
N GLY A 27 -30.38 -21.70 -12.96
CA GLY A 27 -30.78 -21.72 -14.36
C GLY A 27 -30.26 -20.53 -15.15
N SER A 28 -30.29 -19.32 -14.58
CA SER A 28 -29.72 -18.12 -15.19
C SER A 28 -28.21 -18.24 -15.40
N SER A 29 -27.48 -18.76 -14.40
CA SER A 29 -26.03 -18.95 -14.46
C SER A 29 -25.64 -20.00 -15.52
N LEU A 30 -26.39 -21.10 -15.62
CA LEU A 30 -26.20 -22.10 -16.67
C LEU A 30 -26.63 -21.60 -18.05
N GLY A 31 -27.68 -20.77 -18.12
CA GLY A 31 -28.12 -20.10 -19.34
C GLY A 31 -27.04 -19.18 -19.90
N MET A 32 -26.32 -18.47 -19.04
CA MET A 32 -25.16 -17.67 -19.44
C MET A 32 -24.08 -18.56 -20.08
N VAL A 33 -23.73 -19.70 -19.47
CA VAL A 33 -22.77 -20.65 -20.05
C VAL A 33 -23.25 -21.20 -21.39
N HIS A 34 -24.52 -21.61 -21.48
CA HIS A 34 -25.12 -22.12 -22.71
C HIS A 34 -25.05 -21.08 -23.84
N ASN A 35 -25.34 -19.81 -23.55
CA ASN A 35 -25.30 -18.73 -24.54
C ASN A 35 -23.85 -18.39 -24.95
N MET A 36 -22.90 -18.45 -24.03
CA MET A 36 -21.47 -18.29 -24.32
C MET A 36 -20.95 -19.43 -25.23
N LEU A 37 -21.48 -20.65 -25.09
CA LEU A 37 -21.14 -21.79 -25.94
C LEU A 37 -21.82 -21.73 -27.33
N LYS A 38 -23.04 -21.19 -27.42
CA LYS A 38 -23.81 -21.07 -28.68
C LYS A 38 -23.44 -19.87 -29.55
N ASN A 39 -22.59 -18.96 -29.07
CA ASN A 39 -22.23 -17.70 -29.76
C ASN A 39 -23.38 -16.67 -29.90
N ASP A 40 -24.52 -16.88 -29.25
CA ASP A 40 -25.75 -16.18 -29.61
C ASP A 40 -25.95 -14.79 -28.96
N THR A 41 -25.10 -14.32 -28.03
CA THR A 41 -25.52 -13.14 -27.22
C THR A 41 -24.48 -12.22 -26.61
N PHE A 42 -23.18 -12.31 -26.95
CA PHE A 42 -22.22 -11.31 -26.49
C PHE A 42 -21.61 -10.55 -27.68
N PRO A 43 -21.96 -9.26 -27.88
CA PRO A 43 -21.27 -8.43 -28.85
C PRO A 43 -19.88 -8.10 -28.28
N GLY A 44 -18.89 -8.86 -28.71
CA GLY A 44 -17.50 -8.72 -28.30
C GLY A 44 -16.67 -9.91 -28.81
N ASP A 45 -15.47 -9.62 -29.29
CA ASP A 45 -14.59 -10.55 -30.00
C ASP A 45 -14.45 -11.90 -29.28
N ALA A 46 -14.49 -12.98 -30.05
CA ALA A 46 -14.39 -14.36 -29.57
C ALA A 46 -13.11 -14.63 -28.75
N GLU A 47 -12.08 -13.78 -28.88
CA GLU A 47 -10.82 -13.83 -28.12
C GLU A 47 -10.96 -13.43 -26.64
N ASN A 48 -12.02 -12.70 -26.25
CA ASN A 48 -12.26 -12.28 -24.86
C ASN A 48 -13.15 -13.23 -24.06
N ARG A 49 -13.42 -14.43 -24.57
CA ARG A 49 -14.13 -15.50 -23.84
C ARG A 49 -13.19 -16.12 -22.82
N SER A 50 -12.91 -15.40 -21.74
CA SER A 50 -12.08 -15.96 -20.69
C SER A 50 -12.76 -17.21 -20.13
N GLY A 51 -12.04 -18.33 -20.15
CA GLY A 51 -12.50 -19.57 -19.51
C GLY A 51 -12.87 -19.34 -18.04
N GLU A 52 -12.32 -18.30 -17.42
CA GLU A 52 -12.66 -17.82 -16.08
C GLU A 52 -14.13 -17.45 -15.91
N LEU A 53 -14.78 -16.80 -16.90
CA LEU A 53 -16.20 -16.44 -16.81
C LEU A 53 -17.10 -17.69 -16.82
N VAL A 54 -16.74 -18.70 -17.62
CA VAL A 54 -17.44 -19.99 -17.64
C VAL A 54 -17.26 -20.70 -16.30
N VAL A 55 -16.04 -20.73 -15.77
CA VAL A 55 -15.74 -21.32 -14.45
C VAL A 55 -16.53 -20.61 -13.34
N LEU A 56 -16.63 -19.28 -13.38
CA LEU A 56 -17.40 -18.50 -12.40
C LEU A 56 -18.90 -18.83 -12.48
N ALA A 57 -19.47 -18.88 -13.68
CA ALA A 57 -20.88 -19.15 -13.89
C ALA A 57 -21.26 -20.58 -13.47
N VAL A 58 -20.42 -21.58 -13.77
CA VAL A 58 -20.61 -22.95 -13.29
C VAL A 58 -20.53 -23.02 -11.77
N ARG A 59 -19.51 -22.39 -11.15
CA ARG A 59 -19.39 -22.33 -9.68
C ARG A 59 -20.60 -21.66 -9.03
N LYS A 60 -21.13 -20.60 -9.63
CA LYS A 60 -22.33 -19.92 -9.15
C LYS A 60 -23.53 -20.86 -9.20
N ALA A 61 -23.75 -21.55 -10.32
CA ALA A 61 -24.82 -22.54 -10.45
C ALA A 61 -24.72 -23.65 -9.40
N THR A 62 -23.52 -24.22 -9.20
CA THR A 62 -23.29 -25.26 -8.19
C THR A 62 -23.63 -24.79 -6.78
N ARG A 63 -23.30 -23.54 -6.42
CA ARG A 63 -23.68 -22.98 -5.10
C ARG A 63 -25.18 -22.90 -4.90
N HIS A 64 -25.92 -22.44 -5.90
CA HIS A 64 -27.39 -22.37 -5.83
C HIS A 64 -28.02 -23.77 -5.74
N VAL A 65 -27.45 -24.77 -6.41
CA VAL A 65 -27.89 -26.17 -6.27
C VAL A 65 -27.64 -26.71 -4.86
N ILE A 66 -26.51 -26.38 -4.25
CA ILE A 66 -26.19 -26.75 -2.86
C ILE A 66 -27.16 -26.09 -1.87
N GLU A 67 -27.44 -24.79 -2.03
CA GLU A 67 -28.39 -24.07 -1.17
C GLU A 67 -29.84 -24.55 -1.38
N LEU A 68 -30.21 -24.94 -2.60
CA LEU A 68 -31.48 -25.59 -2.88
C LEU A 68 -31.60 -26.92 -2.12
N ALA A 69 -30.60 -27.80 -2.21
CA ALA A 69 -30.58 -29.07 -1.50
C ALA A 69 -30.71 -28.86 0.02
N LYS A 70 -29.99 -27.89 0.57
CA LYS A 70 -30.08 -27.50 1.99
C LYS A 70 -31.48 -26.98 2.37
N THR A 71 -32.07 -26.11 1.54
CA THR A 71 -33.42 -25.55 1.77
C THR A 71 -34.49 -26.65 1.80
N LEU A 72 -34.32 -27.65 0.93
CA LEU A 72 -35.22 -28.80 0.82
C LEU A 72 -34.90 -29.93 1.80
N GLY A 73 -33.84 -29.81 2.62
CA GLY A 73 -33.42 -30.84 3.55
C GLY A 73 -32.90 -32.11 2.88
N ILE A 74 -32.46 -32.01 1.62
CA ILE A 74 -31.88 -33.12 0.86
C ILE A 74 -30.40 -33.24 1.24
N PRO A 75 -29.95 -34.42 1.71
CA PRO A 75 -28.53 -34.63 1.97
C PRO A 75 -27.73 -34.53 0.66
N SER A 76 -26.71 -33.67 0.65
CA SER A 76 -25.77 -33.50 -0.48
C SER A 76 -24.35 -33.59 0.07
N GLU A 77 -23.56 -34.49 -0.53
CA GLU A 77 -22.14 -34.66 -0.19
C GLU A 77 -21.36 -33.36 -0.43
N GLU A 78 -21.71 -32.59 -1.46
CA GLU A 78 -21.11 -31.30 -1.79
C GLU A 78 -21.41 -30.23 -0.72
N ALA A 79 -22.62 -30.24 -0.16
CA ALA A 79 -22.98 -29.34 0.95
C ALA A 79 -22.17 -29.64 2.21
N GLU A 80 -21.96 -30.93 2.51
CA GLU A 80 -21.13 -31.38 3.61
C GLU A 80 -19.64 -31.05 3.38
N GLU A 81 -19.15 -31.22 2.16
CA GLU A 81 -17.77 -30.90 1.80
C GLU A 81 -17.49 -29.39 1.92
N VAL A 82 -18.39 -28.54 1.41
CA VAL A 82 -18.28 -27.07 1.56
C VAL A 82 -18.26 -26.68 3.03
N THR A 83 -19.14 -27.26 3.84
CA THR A 83 -19.20 -27.01 5.29
C THR A 83 -17.90 -27.42 5.98
N ARG A 84 -17.36 -28.58 5.63
CA ARG A 84 -16.08 -29.12 6.14
C ARG A 84 -14.91 -28.21 5.76
N ARG A 85 -14.84 -27.76 4.51
CA ARG A 85 -13.81 -26.83 4.03
C ARG A 85 -13.87 -25.50 4.78
N HIS A 86 -15.07 -24.92 4.96
CA HIS A 86 -15.23 -23.70 5.75
C HIS A 86 -14.84 -23.89 7.21
N ALA A 87 -15.18 -25.02 7.83
CA ALA A 87 -14.76 -25.33 9.19
C ALA A 87 -13.22 -25.46 9.30
N ALA A 88 -12.59 -26.10 8.31
CA ALA A 88 -11.13 -26.21 8.24
C ALA A 88 -10.46 -24.83 8.08
N ILE A 89 -10.98 -23.96 7.22
CA ILE A 89 -10.48 -22.58 7.04
C ILE A 89 -10.62 -21.79 8.36
N ARG A 90 -11.77 -21.89 9.03
CA ARG A 90 -11.96 -21.23 10.33
C ARG A 90 -10.96 -21.73 11.37
N LYS A 91 -10.74 -23.04 11.45
CA LYS A 91 -9.75 -23.65 12.36
C LYS A 91 -8.33 -23.17 12.04
N ALA A 92 -7.96 -23.11 10.76
CA ALA A 92 -6.66 -22.61 10.33
C ALA A 92 -6.47 -21.13 10.70
N ASN A 93 -7.46 -20.27 10.45
CA ASN A 93 -7.40 -18.84 10.80
C ASN A 93 -7.29 -18.62 12.32
N LEU A 94 -8.02 -19.40 13.12
CA LEU A 94 -7.89 -19.36 14.58
C LEU A 94 -6.49 -19.75 15.03
N ARG A 95 -5.91 -20.79 14.40
CA ARG A 95 -4.54 -21.20 14.70
C ARG A 95 -3.51 -20.14 14.28
N ILE A 96 -3.69 -19.47 13.16
CA ILE A 96 -2.83 -18.36 12.73
C ILE A 96 -2.84 -17.25 13.80
N ARG A 97 -4.02 -16.83 14.25
CA ARG A 97 -4.14 -15.79 15.31
C ARG A 97 -3.49 -16.20 16.62
N ASP A 98 -3.65 -17.46 17.02
CA ASP A 98 -3.01 -18.01 18.22
C ASP A 98 -1.48 -17.99 18.10
N LEU A 99 -0.94 -18.39 16.94
CA LEU A 99 0.49 -18.33 16.65
C LEU A 99 1.02 -16.89 16.60
N GLU A 100 0.26 -15.96 16.00
CA GLU A 100 0.58 -14.53 16.00
C GLU A 100 0.64 -13.96 17.42
N SER A 101 -0.31 -14.35 18.30
CA SER A 101 -0.30 -13.96 19.71
C SER A 101 0.92 -14.49 20.44
N GLN A 102 1.24 -15.78 20.28
CA GLN A 102 2.42 -16.40 20.90
C GLN A 102 3.73 -15.76 20.42
N LEU A 103 3.80 -15.40 19.13
CA LEU A 103 4.94 -14.68 18.59
C LEU A 103 5.04 -13.27 19.19
N GLY A 104 3.93 -12.54 19.30
CA GLY A 104 3.88 -11.23 19.93
C GLY A 104 4.33 -11.25 21.39
N GLU A 105 3.89 -12.23 22.17
CA GLU A 105 4.28 -12.43 23.57
C GLU A 105 5.77 -12.76 23.73
N SER A 106 6.39 -13.38 22.72
CA SER A 106 7.82 -13.71 22.72
C SER A 106 8.74 -12.49 22.47
N VAL A 107 8.19 -11.39 21.94
CA VAL A 107 8.94 -10.16 21.68
C VAL A 107 8.85 -9.22 22.88
N THR A 108 9.99 -8.95 23.51
CA THR A 108 10.02 -8.00 24.63
C THR A 108 9.74 -6.57 24.13
N PRO A 109 9.06 -5.73 24.94
CA PRO A 109 8.85 -4.32 24.59
C PRO A 109 10.15 -3.57 24.25
N ASP A 110 11.27 -3.95 24.86
CA ASP A 110 12.59 -3.38 24.58
C ASP A 110 13.07 -3.67 23.16
N LYS A 111 12.86 -4.90 22.67
CA LYS A 111 13.20 -5.26 21.29
C LYS A 111 12.36 -4.46 20.29
N VAL A 112 11.07 -4.26 20.57
CA VAL A 112 10.19 -3.42 19.72
C VAL A 112 10.71 -1.99 19.68
N ARG A 113 10.96 -1.39 20.85
CA ARG A 113 11.49 -0.03 20.96
C ARG A 113 12.84 0.14 20.25
N GLN A 114 13.73 -0.84 20.35
CA GLN A 114 15.02 -0.82 19.67
C GLN A 114 14.86 -0.96 18.14
N ALA A 115 13.94 -1.80 17.67
CA ALA A 115 13.63 -1.93 16.24
C ALA A 115 13.06 -0.62 15.67
N ILE A 116 12.09 -0.01 16.36
CA ILE A 116 11.52 1.30 15.98
C ILE A 116 12.61 2.37 15.91
N LYS A 117 13.51 2.43 16.92
CA LYS A 117 14.64 3.37 16.93
C LYS A 117 15.59 3.12 15.74
N SER A 118 15.87 1.87 15.42
CA SER A 118 16.69 1.49 14.26
C SER A 118 16.06 1.95 12.95
N TYR A 119 14.75 1.74 12.77
CA TYR A 119 14.02 2.19 11.60
C TYR A 119 14.03 3.70 11.44
N SER A 120 13.73 4.44 12.51
CA SER A 120 13.81 5.90 12.51
C SER A 120 15.21 6.40 12.09
N LYS A 121 16.29 5.79 12.62
CA LYS A 121 17.67 6.12 12.24
C LYS A 121 17.96 5.85 10.76
N ARG A 122 17.51 4.70 10.22
CA ARG A 122 17.72 4.32 8.82
C ARG A 122 17.03 5.27 7.86
N ILE A 123 15.76 5.61 8.11
CA ILE A 123 15.01 6.56 7.28
C ILE A 123 15.67 7.94 7.35
N ASN A 124 16.06 8.39 8.54
CA ASN A 124 16.73 9.68 8.69
C ASN A 124 18.07 9.73 7.94
N TYR A 125 18.87 8.67 8.06
CA TYR A 125 20.15 8.58 7.34
C TYR A 125 19.94 8.52 5.81
N TRP A 126 19.01 7.69 5.34
CA TRP A 126 18.65 7.62 3.93
C TRP A 126 18.21 8.99 3.41
N TRP A 127 17.32 9.67 4.12
CA TRP A 127 16.84 10.99 3.70
C TRP A 127 17.93 12.06 3.78
N LYS A 128 18.92 11.89 4.65
CA LYS A 128 20.11 12.75 4.69
C LYS A 128 21.04 12.56 3.49
N VAL A 129 21.17 11.33 2.99
CA VAL A 129 22.04 11.01 1.86
C VAL A 129 21.36 11.31 0.52
N TYR A 130 20.07 10.98 0.41
CA TYR A 130 19.35 11.01 -0.86
C TYR A 130 18.35 12.16 -1.01
N GLY A 131 17.93 12.80 0.10
CA GLY A 131 16.99 13.90 0.14
C GLY A 131 17.60 15.16 0.80
N PHE A 132 16.87 15.76 1.75
CA PHE A 132 17.16 17.10 2.30
C PHE A 132 17.65 17.14 3.75
N GLY A 133 18.00 16.00 4.36
CA GLY A 133 18.79 16.04 5.60
C GLY A 133 18.04 15.73 6.89
N HIS A 134 16.71 15.91 6.96
CA HIS A 134 15.97 15.59 8.17
C HIS A 134 14.56 15.06 7.94
N VAL A 135 14.17 14.14 8.81
CA VAL A 135 12.81 13.61 8.92
C VAL A 135 12.10 14.40 10.02
N ARG A 136 11.00 15.07 9.67
CA ARG A 136 10.24 15.92 10.58
C ARG A 136 9.42 15.11 11.59
N SER A 137 8.84 13.99 11.16
CA SER A 137 8.09 13.10 12.04
C SER A 137 8.19 11.65 11.59
N PHE A 138 8.10 10.74 12.57
CA PHE A 138 8.07 9.30 12.38
C PHE A 138 7.04 8.72 13.36
N VAL A 139 6.04 8.02 12.83
CA VAL A 139 4.98 7.40 13.64
C VAL A 139 4.81 5.95 13.20
N PHE A 140 4.95 5.02 14.15
CA PHE A 140 4.74 3.60 13.94
C PHE A 140 3.32 3.25 14.41
N GLU A 141 2.45 2.86 13.48
CA GLU A 141 1.09 2.39 13.75
C GLU A 141 1.02 0.86 13.56
N GLU A 142 -0.14 0.27 13.82
CA GLU A 142 -0.35 -1.19 13.87
C GLU A 142 0.20 -1.95 12.65
N HIS A 143 0.04 -1.38 11.46
CA HIS A 143 0.43 -2.00 10.19
C HIS A 143 1.21 -1.08 9.24
N ILE A 144 1.45 0.16 9.64
CA ILE A 144 2.05 1.17 8.75
C ILE A 144 3.04 2.06 9.49
N ILE A 145 3.95 2.65 8.73
CA ILE A 145 4.88 3.67 9.21
C ILE A 145 4.57 4.96 8.48
N LYS A 146 4.15 5.99 9.22
CA LYS A 146 3.94 7.34 8.69
C LYS A 146 5.20 8.16 8.90
N VAL A 147 5.66 8.81 7.84
CA VAL A 147 6.87 9.62 7.86
C VAL A 147 6.60 10.96 7.20
N SER A 148 7.03 12.05 7.85
CA SER A 148 7.10 13.37 7.24
C SER A 148 8.55 13.68 6.90
N LEU A 149 8.86 13.70 5.60
CA LEU A 149 10.18 13.99 5.06
C LEU A 149 10.29 15.50 4.82
N SER A 150 11.22 16.16 5.49
CA SER A 150 11.41 17.59 5.28
C SER A 150 12.15 17.85 3.98
N CYS A 151 11.76 18.90 3.27
CA CYS A 151 12.42 19.42 2.08
C CYS A 151 13.30 20.64 2.37
N LEU A 152 13.40 21.05 3.64
CA LEU A 152 14.32 22.09 4.05
C LEU A 152 15.77 21.58 3.94
N PRO A 153 16.64 22.27 3.20
CA PRO A 153 18.00 21.83 2.96
C PRO A 153 18.82 21.63 4.24
N PHE A 154 19.72 20.66 4.20
CA PHE A 154 20.65 20.41 5.30
C PHE A 154 21.62 21.59 5.46
N GLY A 155 21.86 22.01 6.71
CA GLY A 155 22.97 22.88 7.05
C GLY A 155 22.69 24.38 6.92
N ASP A 156 21.48 24.82 7.25
CA ASP A 156 21.20 26.22 7.60
C ASP A 156 21.77 26.62 8.98
N PHE A 157 22.84 25.94 9.41
CA PHE A 157 23.71 26.46 10.45
C PHE A 157 24.67 27.41 9.76
N ALA A 158 24.81 28.60 10.33
CA ALA A 158 25.79 29.56 9.86
C ALA A 158 27.15 28.85 9.76
N ILE A 159 27.69 28.73 8.53
CA ILE A 159 29.06 28.25 8.24
C ILE A 159 30.12 28.99 9.10
N ILE A 160 29.72 30.12 9.69
CA ILE A 160 30.42 30.93 10.67
C ILE A 160 30.99 30.10 11.83
N ASP A 161 30.29 29.07 12.32
CA ASP A 161 30.70 28.29 13.50
C ASP A 161 31.29 26.90 13.17
N SER A 162 31.53 26.61 11.88
CA SER A 162 32.09 25.32 11.48
C SER A 162 33.60 25.24 11.72
N LYS A 163 34.07 24.10 12.22
CA LYS A 163 35.49 23.75 12.32
C LYS A 163 36.16 23.48 10.96
N THR A 164 35.38 23.24 9.90
CA THR A 164 35.86 22.91 8.54
C THR A 164 35.09 23.65 7.44
N PRO A 165 35.09 24.99 7.42
CA PRO A 165 34.19 25.80 6.58
C PRO A 165 34.46 25.68 5.08
N VAL A 166 35.66 25.30 4.65
CA VAL A 166 36.02 25.12 3.24
C VAL A 166 35.43 23.82 2.68
N SER A 167 35.72 22.69 3.35
CA SER A 167 35.19 21.38 2.96
C SER A 167 33.66 21.30 3.08
N ASP A 168 33.05 22.08 3.97
CA ASP A 168 31.59 22.17 4.08
C ASP A 168 30.96 22.86 2.87
N LYS A 169 31.58 23.93 2.36
CA LYS A 169 31.12 24.60 1.13
C LYS A 169 31.22 23.67 -0.08
N GLU A 170 32.31 22.93 -0.21
CA GLU A 170 32.49 21.97 -1.29
C GLU A 170 31.47 20.83 -1.22
N ARG A 171 31.26 20.25 -0.03
CA ARG A 171 30.22 19.22 0.18
C ARG A 171 28.83 19.75 -0.14
N ARG A 172 28.51 20.98 0.26
CA ARG A 172 27.23 21.63 -0.04
C ARG A 172 27.03 21.85 -1.54
N ALA A 173 28.07 22.28 -2.26
CA ALA A 173 28.02 22.46 -3.71
C ALA A 173 27.86 21.11 -4.46
N LEU A 174 28.58 20.07 -4.02
CA LEU A 174 28.43 18.71 -4.57
C LEU A 174 27.04 18.14 -4.31
N TRP A 175 26.52 18.33 -3.10
CA TRP A 175 25.18 17.90 -2.73
C TRP A 175 24.11 18.62 -3.56
N ARG A 176 24.21 19.94 -3.73
CA ARG A 176 23.35 20.72 -4.63
C ARG A 176 23.35 20.17 -6.05
N LYS A 177 24.54 19.99 -6.64
CA LYS A 177 24.69 19.41 -7.98
C LYS A 177 24.07 18.02 -8.09
N SER A 178 24.16 17.21 -7.03
CA SER A 178 23.51 15.90 -6.99
C SER A 178 21.98 16.00 -6.98
N LEU A 179 21.38 17.01 -6.35
CA LEU A 179 19.93 17.22 -6.39
C LEU A 179 19.46 17.66 -7.78
N GLU A 180 20.16 18.63 -8.37
CA GLU A 180 19.89 19.12 -9.74
C GLU A 180 20.04 18.00 -10.78
N ALA A 181 21.08 17.17 -10.67
CA ALA A 181 21.29 16.01 -11.53
C ALA A 181 20.19 14.95 -11.41
N ARG A 182 19.46 14.90 -10.29
CA ARG A 182 18.29 14.03 -10.10
C ARG A 182 16.98 14.66 -10.61
N GLY A 183 17.06 15.88 -11.12
CA GLY A 183 15.94 16.63 -11.70
C GLY A 183 15.19 17.51 -10.71
N ILE A 184 15.72 17.74 -9.50
CA ILE A 184 15.11 18.65 -8.52
C ILE A 184 15.43 20.09 -8.91
N LEU A 185 14.40 20.92 -9.08
CA LEU A 185 14.57 22.35 -9.33
C LEU A 185 14.77 23.09 -8.00
N LEU A 186 15.83 23.89 -7.92
CA LEU A 186 16.19 24.67 -6.74
C LEU A 186 16.12 26.17 -7.06
N ALA A 187 15.45 26.95 -6.22
CA ALA A 187 15.46 28.40 -6.27
C ALA A 187 16.52 28.96 -5.32
N GLU A 188 17.07 30.14 -5.64
CA GLU A 188 18.01 30.88 -4.81
C GLU A 188 17.31 32.09 -4.17
N ASP A 189 17.77 32.48 -2.98
CA ASP A 189 17.31 33.70 -2.31
C ASP A 189 17.94 34.93 -2.98
N GLU A 190 17.11 35.96 -3.23
CA GLU A 190 17.53 37.23 -3.86
C GLU A 190 18.64 37.95 -3.10
N ARG A 191 18.80 37.68 -1.80
CA ARG A 191 19.81 38.33 -0.95
C ARG A 191 21.21 37.75 -1.09
N GLY A 192 21.43 36.82 -2.04
CA GLY A 192 22.70 36.11 -2.16
C GLY A 192 22.99 35.23 -0.94
N SER A 193 21.94 34.87 -0.18
CA SER A 193 22.08 33.85 0.86
C SER A 193 22.41 32.52 0.17
N ARG A 194 23.25 31.70 0.79
CA ARG A 194 23.74 30.45 0.19
C ARG A 194 22.66 29.36 0.22
N ASP A 195 21.45 29.74 0.60
CA ASP A 195 20.32 28.90 0.91
C ASP A 195 19.47 28.77 -0.35
N PHE A 196 19.19 27.52 -0.69
CA PHE A 196 18.46 27.16 -1.88
C PHE A 196 17.24 26.36 -1.47
N THR A 197 16.08 26.59 -2.06
CA THR A 197 14.86 25.87 -1.67
C THR A 197 14.34 25.06 -2.85
N PRO A 198 13.85 23.83 -2.62
CA PRO A 198 13.25 23.07 -3.70
C PRO A 198 11.93 23.73 -4.13
N VAL A 199 11.83 24.01 -5.43
CA VAL A 199 10.63 24.59 -6.03
C VAL A 199 9.56 23.52 -6.15
N ASP A 200 8.36 23.86 -5.71
CA ASP A 200 7.18 23.02 -5.86
C ASP A 200 6.64 23.09 -7.29
N CYS A 201 7.10 22.16 -8.12
CA CYS A 201 6.64 21.97 -9.49
C CYS A 201 6.58 20.47 -9.82
N ASP A 202 5.90 20.12 -10.93
CA ASP A 202 5.70 18.73 -11.35
C ASP A 202 7.04 17.99 -11.52
N GLN A 203 8.03 18.63 -12.13
CA GLN A 203 9.37 18.05 -12.29
C GLN A 203 10.01 17.66 -10.95
N THR A 204 9.97 18.56 -9.96
CA THR A 204 10.52 18.29 -8.63
C THR A 204 9.73 17.20 -7.91
N ARG A 205 8.39 17.26 -7.96
CA ARG A 205 7.52 16.23 -7.34
C ARG A 205 7.75 14.85 -7.94
N GLU A 206 7.90 14.76 -9.25
CA GLU A 206 8.21 13.51 -9.94
C GLU A 206 9.60 12.97 -9.56
N ALA A 207 10.62 13.85 -9.50
CA ALA A 207 11.96 13.47 -9.07
C ALA A 207 11.97 12.91 -7.64
N LEU A 208 11.26 13.57 -6.72
CA LEU A 208 11.11 13.12 -5.34
C LEU A 208 10.32 11.81 -5.24
N THR A 209 9.26 11.69 -6.03
CA THR A 209 8.47 10.46 -6.11
C THR A 209 9.34 9.29 -6.56
N ARG A 210 10.19 9.47 -7.58
CA ARG A 210 11.13 8.43 -8.02
C ARG A 210 12.11 8.02 -6.93
N ILE A 211 12.69 8.98 -6.21
CA ILE A 211 13.62 8.71 -5.10
C ILE A 211 12.92 7.91 -3.98
N ILE A 212 11.71 8.32 -3.60
CA ILE A 212 10.92 7.69 -2.54
C ILE A 212 10.52 6.27 -2.96
N MET A 213 9.96 6.11 -4.17
CA MET A 213 9.50 4.81 -4.67
C MET A 213 10.64 3.82 -4.91
N ALA A 214 11.84 4.30 -5.24
CA ALA A 214 13.02 3.44 -5.34
C ALA A 214 13.45 2.86 -3.97
N ALA A 215 13.24 3.61 -2.88
CA ALA A 215 13.55 3.17 -1.54
C ALA A 215 12.40 2.36 -0.89
N PHE A 216 11.16 2.74 -1.19
CA PHE A 216 9.95 2.15 -0.61
C PHE A 216 8.92 1.86 -1.70
N PRO A 217 9.04 0.74 -2.43
CA PRO A 217 8.14 0.41 -3.54
C PRO A 217 6.68 0.26 -3.13
N THR A 218 6.40 -0.18 -1.90
CA THR A 218 5.02 -0.30 -1.41
C THR A 218 4.43 1.00 -0.88
N CYS A 219 5.22 2.07 -0.75
CA CYS A 219 4.75 3.28 -0.09
C CYS A 219 3.68 4.04 -0.87
N ARG A 220 2.94 4.89 -0.15
CA ARG A 220 2.04 5.88 -0.73
C ARG A 220 2.44 7.27 -0.26
N ILE A 221 2.66 8.17 -1.21
CA ILE A 221 2.80 9.60 -0.93
C ILE A 221 1.39 10.17 -0.71
N THR A 222 1.16 10.75 0.47
CA THR A 222 -0.17 11.29 0.85
C THR A 222 -0.30 12.76 0.52
N SER A 223 0.77 13.54 0.71
CA SER A 223 0.73 14.98 0.47
C SER A 223 2.11 15.54 0.18
N PHE A 224 2.12 16.63 -0.58
CA PHE A 224 3.24 17.58 -0.67
C PHE A 224 2.77 18.87 -0.02
N SER A 225 3.51 19.34 0.97
CA SER A 225 3.26 20.62 1.64
C SER A 225 4.19 21.67 1.10
N SER A 226 3.65 22.81 0.68
CA SER A 226 4.41 23.94 0.17
C SER A 226 3.96 25.25 0.81
N HIS A 227 4.85 26.25 0.73
CA HIS A 227 4.56 27.62 1.14
C HIS A 227 4.88 28.57 0.00
N VAL A 228 4.25 29.75 0.03
CA VAL A 228 4.60 30.81 -0.91
C VAL A 228 5.99 31.33 -0.54
N ALA A 229 6.89 31.34 -1.52
CA ALA A 229 8.17 32.03 -1.38
C ALA A 229 7.93 33.54 -1.43
N HIS A 230 8.31 34.23 -0.35
CA HIS A 230 8.27 35.70 -0.30
C HIS A 230 9.64 36.34 -0.63
N ASP A 231 10.74 35.63 -0.34
CA ASP A 231 12.12 36.14 -0.44
C ASP A 231 13.00 35.41 -1.48
N THR A 232 12.50 34.33 -2.08
CA THR A 232 13.19 33.55 -3.12
C THR A 232 12.49 33.85 -4.45
N THR A 233 13.23 34.25 -5.48
CA THR A 233 12.69 34.39 -6.84
C THR A 233 13.34 33.41 -7.78
N LEU A 234 12.52 32.88 -8.69
CA LEU A 234 13.05 32.24 -9.88
C LEU A 234 13.75 33.31 -10.73
N PRO A 235 14.70 32.94 -11.62
CA PRO A 235 15.38 33.90 -12.50
C PRO A 235 14.45 34.77 -13.36
N ASP A 236 13.17 34.41 -13.47
CA ASP A 236 12.11 35.13 -14.19
C ASP A 236 11.28 36.10 -13.33
N GLY A 237 11.61 36.25 -12.03
CA GLY A 237 10.97 37.19 -11.11
C GLY A 237 9.56 36.78 -10.64
N ARG A 238 9.12 35.54 -10.91
CA ARG A 238 7.79 35.08 -10.50
C ARG A 238 7.79 34.53 -9.08
N ILE A 239 6.69 34.81 -8.36
CA ILE A 239 6.37 34.14 -7.11
C ILE A 239 6.26 32.65 -7.41
N HIS A 240 6.95 31.84 -6.62
CA HIS A 240 6.87 30.39 -6.69
C HIS A 240 6.50 29.81 -5.33
N TYR A 241 6.17 28.53 -5.34
CA TYR A 241 5.94 27.76 -4.13
C TYR A 241 7.20 26.95 -3.83
N THR A 242 7.56 26.84 -2.57
CA THR A 242 8.70 26.08 -2.08
C THR A 242 8.20 24.87 -1.31
N LEU A 243 8.74 23.70 -1.63
CA LEU A 243 8.41 22.46 -0.93
C LEU A 243 8.95 22.51 0.50
N ARG A 244 8.08 22.17 1.44
CA ARG A 244 8.39 22.13 2.87
C ARG A 244 8.52 20.70 3.37
N ASP A 245 7.51 19.89 3.11
CA ASP A 245 7.43 18.53 3.64
C ASP A 245 6.73 17.60 2.64
N ILE A 246 7.08 16.31 2.69
CA ILE A 246 6.41 15.23 1.96
C ILE A 246 5.94 14.23 2.99
N GLU A 247 4.65 13.93 2.99
CA GLU A 247 4.09 12.89 3.86
C GLU A 247 3.99 11.58 3.09
N ILE A 248 4.51 10.51 3.69
CA ILE A 248 4.49 9.17 3.12
C ILE A 248 3.98 8.14 4.14
N ILE A 249 3.32 7.11 3.62
CA ILE A 249 2.91 5.91 4.35
C ILE A 249 3.69 4.74 3.77
N ILE A 250 4.47 4.06 4.60
CA ILE A 250 5.21 2.85 4.24
C ILE A 250 4.46 1.65 4.82
N TYR A 251 4.13 0.68 3.97
CA TYR A 251 3.36 -0.51 4.36
C TYR A 251 4.22 -1.71 4.73
N SER A 252 5.51 -1.70 4.36
CA SER A 252 6.45 -2.79 4.64
C SER A 252 7.61 -2.33 5.50
N ALA A 253 7.66 -2.81 6.74
CA ALA A 253 8.81 -2.57 7.63
C ALA A 253 10.11 -3.19 7.09
N SER A 254 10.02 -4.23 6.25
CA SER A 254 11.18 -4.87 5.61
C SER A 254 11.90 -3.95 4.64
N GLU A 255 11.18 -3.04 3.97
CA GLU A 255 11.80 -2.02 3.11
C GLU A 255 12.66 -1.06 3.94
N VAL A 256 12.16 -0.65 5.11
CA VAL A 256 12.92 0.18 6.04
C VAL A 256 14.14 -0.56 6.60
N ALA A 257 14.01 -1.86 6.86
CA ALA A 257 15.11 -2.71 7.32
C ALA A 257 16.22 -2.89 6.25
N ALA A 258 15.87 -2.80 4.97
CA ALA A 258 16.81 -2.91 3.85
C ALA A 258 17.64 -1.64 3.62
N LEU A 259 17.20 -0.49 4.13
CA LEU A 259 17.96 0.75 4.06
C LEU A 259 19.31 0.64 4.79
N PRO A 260 20.38 1.31 4.33
CA PRO A 260 21.65 1.30 5.03
C PRO A 260 21.51 1.87 6.44
N LEU A 261 22.19 1.24 7.40
CA LEU A 261 22.45 1.91 8.68
C LEU A 261 23.43 3.07 8.41
N PRO A 262 23.31 4.20 9.13
CA PRO A 262 24.46 5.08 9.24
C PRO A 262 25.62 4.24 9.74
N GLU A 263 26.68 4.09 8.93
CA GLU A 263 27.94 3.53 9.41
C GLU A 263 28.27 4.27 10.70
N GLU A 264 28.40 3.53 11.81
CA GLU A 264 28.97 4.10 13.02
C GLU A 264 30.37 4.56 12.63
N ARG A 265 30.50 5.83 12.27
CA ARG A 265 31.79 6.52 12.33
C ARG A 265 32.18 6.50 13.80
N PHE A 266 32.87 5.43 14.18
CA PHE A 266 33.84 5.51 15.25
C PHE A 266 34.89 6.51 14.77
N GLU A 267 34.94 7.62 15.51
CA GLU A 267 35.97 8.67 15.52
C GLU A 267 35.90 9.74 14.40
#